data_AF-A0A1F6TA24-F1
#
_entry.id   AF-A0A1F6TA24-F1
#
_cell.length_a   1.000
_cell.length_b   1.000
_cell.length_c   1.000
_cell.angle_alpha   90.00
_cell.angle_beta   90.00
_cell.angle_gamma   90.00
#
_symmetry.space_group_name_H-M   'P 1'
#
loop_
_entity.id
_entity.type
_entity.pdbx_description
1 polymer ?
#
loop_
_entity_poly.entity_id
_entity_poly.type
_entity_poly.pdbx_seq_one_letter_code
_entity_poly.pdbx_strand_id
1 'polypeptide(L)'
;INALAALRVERPDVFAATHRLVFDLVSQGKVNALRIDHPDGLYDPAGYFRALREAIAARGGEGDASIYMVAEKILIPPEPLPQDWPIAGTTGYDFANQVGGWFVHPEGEAPLTQLYTRIAGDPGRFADLLYESRKLVMRTLMSGELMVLANVLDRISEADRRTRDHTLHALRDALMEVIACFPVYRTYVTGAEVAEQDRRFVNQAVVQARRRSPAVDVSVFQLVRSVLLLEDLGDSSTGVREVLIDFVRKFQQYTSPVMAKGFEDTSFYVYNRFVSLNEVGGDPRRFGLSVEDFHLANSGRRAHWPHSMLCTSSHDTKRSEDVRARLAVLSELPREWRGHVLRWVRLNRDQKREVGGEPAPDGNDEYLIYQTLLGAWPFEPMDPARSDVFRQRIETYLLKAVREAKRHTSWINLNEEYEAALVGFVRALLAEGARNRFLADFVPFAQGVARFGLFNGLSQTLLKLTVPGVPDIYQGTESWDLSLVDPDNRRPVDYAQRLDQLTQLEALDAFSGPELAGRVQQLLETPADGRAKLHLIRRVLQRRRAQEALFRDGSYEPLAVAGGRATHLCAFIRRHGNEAMLTVAGRWYARLPSAGVSLPLGEAAWGRDTWIIL
;
A
#
# COMPACT_ATOMS: atom_id res chain seq x y z
N ILE A 1 -0.55 -15.73 13.49
CA ILE A 1 0.52 -15.44 14.48
C ILE A 1 0.08 -16.09 15.78
N ASN A 2 0.66 -17.23 16.16
CA ASN A 2 0.15 -18.01 17.30
C ASN A 2 0.41 -17.34 18.66
N ALA A 3 1.36 -16.40 18.72
CA ALA A 3 1.70 -15.64 19.93
C ALA A 3 0.74 -14.47 20.23
N LEU A 4 -0.23 -14.18 19.35
CA LEU A 4 -1.22 -13.10 19.54
C LEU A 4 -2.62 -13.71 19.68
N ALA A 5 -3.22 -13.55 20.86
CA ALA A 5 -4.59 -13.96 21.13
C ALA A 5 -5.55 -12.77 21.00
N ALA A 6 -6.64 -12.94 20.26
CA ALA A 6 -7.64 -11.89 20.10
C ALA A 6 -8.41 -11.63 21.41
N LEU A 7 -8.66 -10.36 21.70
CA LEU A 7 -9.48 -9.94 22.84
C LEU A 7 -10.92 -9.69 22.39
N ARG A 8 -11.87 -10.10 23.22
CA ARG A 8 -13.30 -9.87 23.02
C ARG A 8 -13.72 -8.46 23.44
N VAL A 9 -13.20 -7.46 22.74
CA VAL A 9 -13.38 -6.04 23.08
C VAL A 9 -14.82 -5.56 22.88
N GLU A 10 -15.67 -6.34 22.21
CA GLU A 10 -17.12 -6.09 22.15
C GLU A 10 -17.80 -6.24 23.52
N ARG A 11 -17.15 -6.90 24.48
CA ARG A 11 -17.64 -6.99 25.85
C ARG A 11 -17.30 -5.71 26.63
N PRO A 12 -18.27 -5.05 27.28
CA PRO A 12 -18.04 -3.79 28.01
C PRO A 12 -16.95 -3.86 29.09
N ASP A 13 -16.87 -4.98 29.82
CA ASP A 13 -15.86 -5.18 30.87
C ASP A 13 -14.43 -5.27 30.31
N VAL A 14 -14.27 -5.98 29.18
CA VAL A 14 -12.99 -6.09 28.46
C VAL A 14 -12.60 -4.74 27.86
N PHE A 15 -13.54 -4.04 27.22
CA PHE A 15 -13.31 -2.70 26.68
C PHE A 15 -12.83 -1.74 27.75
N ALA A 16 -13.54 -1.64 28.88
CA ALA A 16 -13.19 -0.76 29.98
C ALA A 16 -11.81 -1.10 30.57
N ALA A 17 -11.51 -2.38 30.78
CA ALA A 17 -10.24 -2.82 31.34
C ALA A 17 -9.04 -2.51 30.42
N THR A 18 -9.20 -2.75 29.11
CA THR A 18 -8.13 -2.58 28.11
C THR A 18 -7.88 -1.12 27.75
N HIS A 19 -8.89 -0.24 27.87
CA HIS A 19 -8.78 1.17 27.45
C HIS A 19 -8.56 2.15 28.61
N ARG A 20 -8.56 1.69 29.86
CA ARG A 20 -8.40 2.57 31.04
C ARG A 20 -7.22 3.54 30.91
N LEU A 21 -6.01 3.03 30.64
CA LEU A 21 -4.83 3.88 30.49
C LEU A 21 -4.95 4.87 29.33
N VAL A 22 -5.50 4.44 28.19
CA VAL A 22 -5.73 5.32 27.03
C VAL A 22 -6.64 6.47 27.43
N PHE A 23 -7.73 6.19 28.14
CA PHE A 23 -8.65 7.22 28.62
C PHE A 23 -8.02 8.14 29.67
N ASP A 24 -7.16 7.61 30.55
CA ASP A 24 -6.42 8.42 31.51
C ASP A 24 -5.47 9.39 30.78
N LEU A 25 -4.78 8.94 29.73
CA LEU A 25 -3.92 9.80 28.92
C LEU A 25 -4.69 10.89 28.17
N VAL A 26 -5.86 10.54 27.62
CA VAL A 26 -6.74 11.49 26.91
C VAL A 26 -7.32 12.53 27.86
N SER A 27 -7.85 12.10 29.02
CA SER A 27 -8.42 13.02 30.02
C SER A 27 -7.37 13.94 30.66
N GLN A 28 -6.11 13.48 30.75
CA GLN A 28 -4.97 14.31 31.18
C GLN A 28 -4.44 15.25 30.07
N GLY A 29 -5.02 15.23 28.86
CA GLY A 29 -4.56 16.03 27.73
C GLY A 29 -3.17 15.63 27.20
N LYS A 30 -2.65 14.45 27.57
CA LYS A 30 -1.33 13.96 27.13
C LYS A 30 -1.35 13.42 25.70
N VAL A 31 -2.53 13.09 25.19
CA VAL A 31 -2.76 12.55 23.85
C VAL A 31 -3.94 13.28 23.22
N ASN A 32 -3.75 13.81 22.01
CA ASN A 32 -4.77 14.56 21.27
C ASN A 32 -5.33 13.79 20.06
N ALA A 33 -4.86 12.56 19.84
CA ALA A 33 -5.23 11.73 18.71
C ALA A 33 -5.14 10.23 19.02
N LEU A 34 -5.98 9.41 18.37
CA LEU A 34 -5.92 7.94 18.42
C LEU A 34 -5.84 7.36 17.00
N ARG A 35 -4.87 6.46 16.79
CA ARG A 35 -4.80 5.59 15.60
C ARG A 35 -5.20 4.19 16.04
N ILE A 36 -6.29 3.68 15.49
CA ILE A 36 -6.84 2.36 15.83
C ILE A 36 -6.22 1.32 14.91
N ASP A 37 -5.49 0.39 15.51
CA ASP A 37 -4.87 -0.77 14.86
C ASP A 37 -5.92 -1.81 14.49
N HIS A 38 -5.80 -2.38 13.29
CA HIS A 38 -6.57 -3.53 12.82
C HIS A 38 -8.08 -3.56 13.21
N PRO A 39 -8.86 -2.50 12.95
CA PRO A 39 -10.31 -2.45 13.21
C PRO A 39 -11.07 -3.57 12.47
N ASP A 40 -10.56 -4.04 11.33
CA ASP A 40 -11.16 -5.14 10.56
C ASP A 40 -11.02 -6.51 11.24
N GLY A 41 -10.28 -6.63 12.35
CA GLY A 41 -10.27 -7.81 13.22
C GLY A 41 -11.38 -7.78 14.29
N LEU A 42 -12.05 -6.65 14.49
CA LEU A 42 -13.08 -6.50 15.52
C LEU A 42 -14.38 -7.20 15.15
N TYR A 43 -15.10 -7.63 16.18
CA TYR A 43 -16.40 -8.28 16.04
C TYR A 43 -17.49 -7.29 15.57
N ASP A 44 -17.50 -6.07 16.15
CA ASP A 44 -18.34 -4.93 15.74
C ASP A 44 -17.51 -3.63 15.74
N PRO A 45 -16.83 -3.29 14.61
CA PRO A 45 -16.00 -2.09 14.53
C PRO A 45 -16.79 -0.80 14.74
N ALA A 46 -18.00 -0.70 14.18
CA ALA A 46 -18.83 0.50 14.29
C ALA A 46 -19.27 0.73 15.75
N GLY A 47 -19.69 -0.34 16.44
CA GLY A 47 -19.98 -0.31 17.87
C GLY A 47 -18.76 0.07 18.71
N TYR A 48 -17.58 -0.46 18.39
CA TYR A 48 -16.33 -0.10 19.06
C TYR A 48 -16.00 1.40 18.92
N PHE A 49 -16.08 1.98 17.72
CA PHE A 49 -15.80 3.40 17.52
C PHE A 49 -16.80 4.30 18.26
N ARG A 50 -18.10 3.95 18.28
CA ARG A 50 -19.11 4.67 19.06
C ARG A 50 -18.81 4.60 20.56
N ALA A 51 -18.54 3.42 21.09
CA ALA A 51 -18.17 3.23 22.49
C ALA A 51 -16.91 4.03 22.87
N LEU A 52 -15.92 4.11 21.98
CA LEU A 52 -14.71 4.91 22.17
C LEU A 52 -15.01 6.41 22.24
N ARG A 53 -15.89 6.91 21.36
CA ARG A 53 -16.34 8.31 21.38
C ARG A 53 -17.11 8.65 22.64
N GLU A 54 -18.08 7.82 23.02
CA GLU A 54 -18.90 8.00 24.22
C GLU A 54 -18.03 8.00 25.48
N ALA A 55 -17.10 7.05 25.58
CA ALA A 55 -16.18 6.94 26.71
C ALA A 55 -15.25 8.16 26.85
N ILE A 56 -14.81 8.76 25.73
CA ILE A 56 -13.98 9.96 25.74
C ILE A 56 -14.81 11.18 26.11
N ALA A 57 -16.00 11.34 25.53
CA ALA A 57 -16.91 12.44 25.82
C ALA A 57 -17.33 12.47 27.30
N ALA A 58 -17.63 11.31 27.90
CA ALA A 58 -18.02 11.19 29.30
C ALA A 58 -16.93 11.62 30.31
N ARG A 59 -15.67 11.75 29.88
CA ARG A 59 -14.53 12.10 30.74
C ARG A 59 -14.16 13.59 30.73
N GLY A 60 -14.98 14.44 30.12
CA GLY A 60 -14.99 15.88 30.40
C GLY A 60 -13.80 16.67 29.86
N GLY A 61 -13.50 16.58 28.57
CA GLY A 61 -12.65 17.58 27.92
C GLY A 61 -13.41 18.90 27.75
N GLU A 62 -13.11 19.92 28.56
CA GLU A 62 -13.61 21.28 28.33
C GLU A 62 -13.03 21.84 27.03
N GLY A 63 -13.91 22.09 26.05
CA GLY A 63 -13.60 22.71 24.76
C GLY A 63 -13.74 21.76 23.58
N ASP A 64 -14.96 21.56 23.07
CA ASP A 64 -15.34 21.11 21.70
C ASP A 64 -14.59 19.92 21.03
N ALA A 65 -13.72 19.19 21.72
CA ALA A 65 -12.70 18.36 21.07
C ALA A 65 -13.10 16.89 20.99
N SER A 66 -13.80 16.51 19.92
CA SER A 66 -13.74 15.11 19.47
C SER A 66 -12.27 14.81 19.17
N ILE A 67 -11.62 13.94 19.95
CA ILE A 67 -10.21 13.55 19.71
C ILE A 67 -10.02 13.18 18.23
N TYR A 68 -8.91 13.57 17.59
CA TYR A 68 -8.68 13.14 16.22
C TYR A 68 -8.52 11.62 16.19
N MET A 69 -9.35 10.90 15.44
CA MET A 69 -9.37 9.44 15.43
C MET A 69 -9.27 8.92 14.02
N VAL A 70 -8.33 8.01 13.76
CA VAL A 70 -8.17 7.37 12.44
C VAL A 70 -8.03 5.87 12.60
N ALA A 71 -8.37 5.15 11.54
CA ALA A 71 -8.37 3.70 11.55
C ALA A 71 -7.40 3.14 10.52
N GLU A 72 -6.61 2.15 10.90
CA GLU A 72 -5.83 1.37 9.95
C GLU A 72 -6.75 0.44 9.16
N LYS A 73 -7.35 0.95 8.09
CA LYS A 73 -8.26 0.19 7.24
C LYS A 73 -7.78 0.23 5.80
N ILE A 74 -7.61 -0.96 5.21
CA ILE A 74 -7.19 -1.10 3.82
C ILE A 74 -8.42 -1.08 2.93
N LEU A 75 -8.48 -0.14 1.98
CA LEU A 75 -9.55 0.01 1.01
C LEU A 75 -9.12 -0.58 -0.33
N ILE A 76 -9.91 -1.49 -0.91
CA ILE A 76 -9.68 -2.00 -2.27
C ILE A 76 -10.51 -1.17 -3.26
N PRO A 77 -9.91 -0.31 -4.10
CA PRO A 77 -10.68 0.57 -4.96
C PRO A 77 -11.67 -0.18 -5.87
N PRO A 78 -12.91 0.32 -6.07
CA PRO A 78 -13.45 1.59 -5.58
C PRO A 78 -14.24 1.47 -4.25
N GLU A 79 -13.80 0.65 -3.29
CA GLU A 79 -14.41 0.54 -1.96
C GLU A 79 -14.37 1.89 -1.21
N PRO A 80 -15.52 2.43 -0.77
CA PRO A 80 -15.56 3.56 0.16
C PRO A 80 -15.41 3.09 1.61
N LEU A 81 -14.88 3.97 2.47
CA LEU A 81 -14.91 3.79 3.92
C LEU A 81 -16.35 3.88 4.45
N PRO A 82 -16.77 3.06 5.44
CA PRO A 82 -18.09 3.17 6.05
C PRO A 82 -18.35 4.57 6.62
N GLN A 83 -19.44 5.20 6.18
CA GLN A 83 -19.77 6.61 6.48
C GLN A 83 -20.29 6.83 7.90
N ASP A 84 -20.77 5.77 8.56
CA ASP A 84 -21.31 5.82 9.91
C ASP A 84 -20.24 5.70 11.00
N TRP A 85 -18.97 5.46 10.62
CA TRP A 85 -17.87 5.39 11.57
C TRP A 85 -17.51 6.80 12.06
N PRO A 86 -17.55 7.06 13.38
CA PRO A 86 -17.26 8.39 13.93
C PRO A 86 -15.74 8.65 14.01
N ILE A 87 -15.04 8.56 12.88
CA ILE A 87 -13.60 8.75 12.72
C ILE A 87 -13.31 9.84 11.68
N ALA A 88 -12.07 10.32 11.63
CA ALA A 88 -11.62 11.32 10.68
C ALA A 88 -11.21 10.73 9.31
N GLY A 89 -10.94 9.43 9.26
CA GLY A 89 -10.57 8.70 8.05
C GLY A 89 -9.64 7.52 8.32
N THR A 90 -8.87 7.13 7.30
CA THR A 90 -7.92 6.03 7.38
C THR A 90 -6.51 6.53 7.75
N THR A 91 -5.58 5.60 7.93
CA THR A 91 -4.13 5.89 7.99
C THR A 91 -3.51 6.24 6.63
N GLY A 92 -4.27 6.23 5.53
CA GLY A 92 -3.86 6.84 4.26
C GLY A 92 -3.21 5.94 3.21
N TYR A 93 -3.30 4.61 3.32
CA TYR A 93 -2.80 3.69 2.28
C TYR A 93 -3.51 3.89 0.93
N ASP A 94 -4.77 4.33 0.94
CA ASP A 94 -5.49 4.72 -0.29
C ASP A 94 -4.76 5.85 -1.03
N PHE A 95 -4.26 6.85 -0.31
CA PHE A 95 -3.48 7.93 -0.90
C PHE A 95 -2.12 7.44 -1.43
N ALA A 96 -1.41 6.57 -0.68
CA ALA A 96 -0.14 5.99 -1.11
C ALA A 96 -0.25 5.32 -2.49
N ASN A 97 -1.33 4.55 -2.70
CA ASN A 97 -1.60 3.87 -3.96
C ASN A 97 -2.07 4.83 -5.06
N GLN A 98 -2.85 5.85 -4.73
CA GLN A 98 -3.28 6.87 -5.70
C GLN A 98 -2.10 7.67 -6.25
N VAL A 99 -1.25 8.20 -5.36
CA VAL A 99 -0.10 9.01 -5.77
C VAL A 99 0.98 8.15 -6.44
N GLY A 100 1.21 6.93 -5.96
CA GLY A 100 2.10 5.97 -6.62
C GLY A 100 1.63 5.61 -8.03
N GLY A 101 0.34 5.31 -8.20
CA GLY A 101 -0.26 5.02 -9.50
C GLY A 101 -0.20 6.20 -10.48
N TRP A 102 -0.26 7.44 -10.00
CA TRP A 102 -0.15 8.65 -10.83
C TRP A 102 1.23 8.79 -11.49
N PHE A 103 2.30 8.28 -10.86
CA PHE A 103 3.64 8.28 -11.48
C PHE A 103 3.83 7.18 -12.53
N VAL A 104 2.97 6.16 -12.56
CA VAL A 104 3.13 5.06 -13.51
C VAL A 104 2.59 5.46 -14.89
N HIS A 105 3.45 5.36 -15.89
CA HIS A 105 3.12 5.68 -17.27
C HIS A 105 2.32 4.53 -17.91
N PRO A 106 1.10 4.75 -18.43
CA PRO A 106 0.21 3.68 -18.89
C PRO A 106 0.79 2.86 -20.06
N GLU A 107 1.53 3.49 -20.98
CA GLU A 107 2.21 2.77 -22.09
C GLU A 107 3.30 1.79 -21.62
N GLY A 108 3.70 1.84 -20.35
CA GLY A 108 4.62 0.87 -19.75
C GLY A 108 4.00 -0.51 -19.53
N GLU A 109 2.66 -0.63 -19.49
CA GLU A 109 2.00 -1.87 -19.09
C GLU A 109 2.31 -3.04 -20.02
N ALA A 110 2.04 -2.88 -21.31
CA ALA A 110 2.25 -3.91 -22.31
C ALA A 110 3.72 -4.38 -22.40
N PRO A 111 4.72 -3.48 -22.55
CA PRO A 111 6.11 -3.93 -22.66
C PRO A 111 6.68 -4.50 -21.35
N LEU A 112 6.28 -4.00 -20.17
CA LEU A 112 6.68 -4.62 -18.89
C LEU A 112 6.03 -6.00 -18.71
N THR A 113 4.76 -6.16 -19.10
CA THR A 113 4.08 -7.47 -19.10
C THR A 113 4.81 -8.46 -20.02
N GLN A 114 5.13 -8.05 -21.26
CA GLN A 114 5.86 -8.90 -22.20
C GLN A 114 7.25 -9.29 -21.71
N LEU A 115 7.96 -8.36 -21.06
CA LEU A 115 9.26 -8.65 -20.45
C LEU A 115 9.10 -9.64 -19.30
N TYR A 116 8.15 -9.40 -18.41
CA TYR A 116 7.88 -10.28 -17.28
C TYR A 116 7.53 -11.70 -17.75
N THR A 117 6.61 -11.86 -18.70
CA THR A 117 6.24 -13.16 -19.28
C THR A 117 7.43 -13.89 -19.89
N ARG A 118 8.36 -13.14 -20.50
CA ARG A 118 9.58 -13.73 -21.10
C ARG A 118 10.55 -14.26 -20.05
N ILE A 119 10.68 -13.58 -18.91
CA ILE A 119 11.64 -13.93 -17.87
C ILE A 119 11.07 -14.96 -16.90
N ALA A 120 9.84 -14.74 -16.43
CA ALA A 120 9.21 -15.50 -15.35
C ALA A 120 8.20 -16.57 -15.84
N GLY A 121 7.91 -16.61 -17.15
CA GLY A 121 6.80 -17.39 -17.71
C GLY A 121 5.48 -16.64 -17.67
N ASP A 122 4.43 -17.19 -18.31
CA ASP A 122 3.09 -16.58 -18.26
C ASP A 122 2.49 -16.72 -16.85
N PRO A 123 2.29 -15.61 -16.11
CA PRO A 123 1.71 -15.67 -14.78
C PRO A 123 0.20 -15.93 -14.79
N GLY A 124 -0.44 -15.94 -15.97
CA GLY A 124 -1.90 -15.96 -16.11
C GLY A 124 -2.54 -14.68 -15.57
N ARG A 125 -3.84 -14.75 -15.28
CA ARG A 125 -4.56 -13.61 -14.70
C ARG A 125 -4.25 -13.52 -13.22
N PHE A 126 -3.86 -12.34 -12.75
CA PHE A 126 -3.62 -12.10 -11.33
C PHE A 126 -4.85 -12.41 -10.44
N ALA A 127 -6.06 -12.26 -10.96
CA ALA A 127 -7.28 -12.65 -10.25
C ALA A 127 -7.34 -14.15 -9.92
N ASP A 128 -6.78 -15.01 -10.77
CA ASP A 128 -6.71 -16.45 -10.53
C ASP A 128 -5.62 -16.78 -9.51
N LEU A 129 -4.44 -16.15 -9.63
CA LEU A 129 -3.37 -16.26 -8.64
C LEU A 129 -3.85 -15.86 -7.23
N LEU A 130 -4.58 -14.75 -7.13
CA LEU A 130 -5.12 -14.27 -5.85
C LEU A 130 -6.13 -15.25 -5.25
N TYR A 131 -7.02 -15.77 -6.09
CA TYR A 131 -8.00 -16.78 -5.68
C TYR A 131 -7.29 -18.03 -5.11
N GLU A 132 -6.28 -18.56 -5.80
CA GLU A 132 -5.50 -19.70 -5.33
C GLU A 132 -4.67 -19.37 -4.07
N SER A 133 -4.10 -18.16 -4.00
CA SER A 133 -3.34 -17.72 -2.82
C SER A 133 -4.21 -17.65 -1.56
N ARG A 134 -5.46 -17.18 -1.67
CA ARG A 134 -6.42 -17.17 -0.56
C ARG A 134 -6.79 -18.59 -0.15
N LYS A 135 -7.00 -19.51 -1.11
CA LYS A 135 -7.27 -20.93 -0.81
C LYS A 135 -6.08 -21.61 -0.14
N LEU A 136 -4.86 -21.30 -0.57
CA LEU A 136 -3.64 -21.80 0.08
C LEU A 136 -3.60 -21.37 1.55
N VAL A 137 -3.85 -20.09 1.83
CA VAL A 137 -3.89 -19.56 3.20
C VAL A 137 -4.97 -20.26 4.05
N MET A 138 -6.19 -20.41 3.52
CA MET A 138 -7.27 -21.08 4.24
C MET A 138 -6.97 -22.56 4.52
N ARG A 139 -6.27 -23.25 3.61
CA ARG A 139 -5.91 -24.67 3.80
C ARG A 139 -4.75 -24.89 4.77
N THR A 140 -3.82 -23.93 4.84
CA THR A 140 -2.55 -24.12 5.57
C THR A 140 -2.54 -23.36 6.89
N LEU A 141 -2.78 -22.05 6.86
CA LEU A 141 -2.62 -21.16 8.01
C LEU A 141 -3.91 -20.99 8.83
N MET A 142 -5.07 -21.19 8.22
CA MET A 142 -6.37 -20.80 8.78
C MET A 142 -7.44 -21.90 8.64
N SER A 143 -7.02 -23.17 8.60
CA SER A 143 -7.90 -24.32 8.39
C SER A 143 -8.77 -24.61 9.60
N GLY A 144 -8.25 -24.38 10.81
CA GLY A 144 -8.98 -24.54 12.07
C GLY A 144 -10.18 -23.60 12.17
N GLU A 145 -9.97 -22.31 11.93
CA GLU A 145 -11.04 -21.31 11.99
C GLU A 145 -12.07 -21.49 10.86
N LEU A 146 -11.65 -21.92 9.66
CA LEU A 146 -12.59 -22.30 8.60
C LEU A 146 -13.48 -23.47 9.04
N MET A 147 -12.90 -24.47 9.72
CA MET A 147 -13.64 -25.61 10.24
C MET A 147 -14.64 -25.18 11.32
N VAL A 148 -14.27 -24.22 12.19
CA VAL A 148 -15.20 -23.64 13.17
C VAL A 148 -16.39 -22.99 12.48
N LEU A 149 -16.16 -22.16 11.46
CA LEU A 149 -17.24 -21.55 10.67
C LEU A 149 -18.11 -22.61 10.00
N ALA A 150 -17.51 -23.63 9.39
CA ALA A 150 -18.25 -24.72 8.75
C ALA A 150 -19.18 -25.45 9.73
N ASN A 151 -18.71 -25.78 10.95
CA ASN A 151 -19.55 -26.42 11.98
C ASN A 151 -20.69 -25.51 12.46
N VAL A 152 -20.50 -24.19 12.50
CA VAL A 152 -21.59 -23.27 12.84
C VAL A 152 -22.61 -23.20 11.71
N LEU A 153 -22.15 -23.14 10.47
CA LEU A 153 -23.02 -23.15 9.29
C LEU A 153 -23.81 -24.47 9.19
N ASP A 154 -23.19 -25.60 9.53
CA ASP A 154 -23.83 -26.92 9.56
C ASP A 154 -25.01 -26.95 10.53
N ARG A 155 -24.82 -26.46 11.76
CA ARG A 155 -25.92 -26.31 12.74
C ARG A 155 -27.04 -25.39 12.27
N ILE A 156 -26.71 -24.31 11.55
CA ILE A 156 -27.72 -23.44 10.91
C ILE A 156 -28.47 -24.22 9.82
N SER A 157 -27.74 -25.00 9.02
CA SER A 157 -28.27 -25.81 7.92
C SER A 157 -29.25 -26.89 8.42
N GLU A 158 -28.95 -27.53 9.56
CA GLU A 158 -29.78 -28.58 10.17
C GLU A 158 -31.16 -28.07 10.64
N ALA A 159 -31.26 -26.78 10.98
CA ALA A 159 -32.47 -26.15 11.49
C ALA A 159 -33.60 -26.07 10.44
N ASP A 160 -33.29 -26.00 9.15
CA ASP A 160 -34.27 -26.03 8.06
C ASP A 160 -34.20 -27.36 7.28
N ARG A 161 -35.37 -27.98 7.08
CA ARG A 161 -35.56 -29.17 6.25
C ARG A 161 -35.07 -29.02 4.80
N ARG A 162 -35.02 -27.79 4.27
CA ARG A 162 -34.58 -27.52 2.89
C ARG A 162 -33.06 -27.53 2.74
N THR A 163 -32.33 -27.36 3.85
CA THR A 163 -30.87 -27.15 3.85
C THR A 163 -30.13 -28.26 4.59
N ARG A 164 -30.80 -29.04 5.44
CA ARG A 164 -30.18 -30.09 6.28
C ARG A 164 -29.47 -31.23 5.55
N ASP A 165 -29.73 -31.42 4.26
CA ASP A 165 -29.09 -32.48 3.47
C ASP A 165 -27.68 -32.08 2.98
N HIS A 166 -27.24 -30.85 3.23
CA HIS A 166 -25.87 -30.42 2.95
C HIS A 166 -24.89 -31.07 3.93
N THR A 167 -23.87 -31.72 3.38
CA THR A 167 -22.79 -32.27 4.21
C THR A 167 -21.87 -31.16 4.73
N LEU A 168 -21.29 -31.35 5.91
CA LEU A 168 -20.27 -30.46 6.47
C LEU A 168 -19.11 -30.19 5.49
N HIS A 169 -18.72 -31.21 4.70
CA HIS A 169 -17.69 -31.06 3.68
C HIS A 169 -18.11 -30.08 2.57
N ALA A 170 -19.35 -30.21 2.06
CA ALA A 170 -19.89 -29.31 1.06
C ALA A 170 -20.02 -27.87 1.59
N LEU A 171 -20.45 -27.69 2.84
CA LEU A 171 -20.55 -26.39 3.49
C LEU A 171 -19.19 -25.72 3.67
N ARG A 172 -18.20 -26.47 4.16
CA ARG A 172 -16.82 -25.98 4.33
C ARG A 172 -16.22 -25.54 3.00
N ASP A 173 -16.38 -26.36 1.97
CA ASP A 173 -15.82 -26.07 0.66
C ASP A 173 -16.55 -24.88 0.00
N ALA A 174 -17.88 -24.78 0.13
CA ALA A 174 -18.64 -23.62 -0.31
C ALA A 174 -18.20 -22.33 0.40
N LEU A 175 -17.96 -22.37 1.71
CA LEU A 175 -17.43 -21.23 2.47
C LEU A 175 -16.06 -20.81 1.94
N MET A 176 -15.15 -21.77 1.76
CA MET A 176 -13.82 -21.51 1.19
C MET A 176 -13.92 -20.84 -0.18
N GLU A 177 -14.81 -21.30 -1.05
CA GLU A 177 -15.02 -20.74 -2.39
C GLU A 177 -15.56 -19.30 -2.34
N VAL A 178 -16.55 -19.04 -1.47
CA VAL A 178 -17.10 -17.69 -1.28
C VAL A 178 -16.06 -16.74 -0.71
N ILE A 179 -15.31 -17.16 0.32
CA ILE A 179 -14.25 -16.35 0.94
C ILE A 179 -13.11 -16.07 -0.06
N ALA A 180 -12.70 -17.06 -0.85
CA ALA A 180 -11.68 -16.86 -1.88
C ALA A 180 -12.12 -15.85 -2.94
N CYS A 181 -13.43 -15.73 -3.20
CA CYS A 181 -14.01 -14.79 -4.16
C CYS A 181 -14.38 -13.42 -3.59
N PHE A 182 -14.16 -13.15 -2.30
CA PHE A 182 -14.54 -11.87 -1.70
C PHE A 182 -13.76 -10.69 -2.32
N PRO A 183 -14.43 -9.60 -2.73
CA PRO A 183 -13.76 -8.49 -3.43
C PRO A 183 -13.08 -7.48 -2.50
N VAL A 184 -13.41 -7.51 -1.21
CA VAL A 184 -12.94 -6.58 -0.16
C VAL A 184 -12.46 -7.37 1.07
N TYR A 185 -11.78 -6.72 2.01
CA TYR A 185 -11.27 -7.38 3.23
C TYR A 185 -12.41 -8.02 4.04
N ARG A 186 -13.53 -7.30 4.21
CA ARG A 186 -14.73 -7.78 4.89
C ARG A 186 -15.93 -6.91 4.58
N THR A 187 -17.12 -7.39 4.91
CA THR A 187 -18.34 -6.59 5.05
C THR A 187 -18.52 -6.12 6.50
N TYR A 188 -19.51 -5.25 6.73
CA TYR A 188 -19.79 -4.63 8.04
C TYR A 188 -21.25 -4.79 8.46
N VAL A 189 -21.81 -5.99 8.26
CA VAL A 189 -23.16 -6.36 8.68
C VAL A 189 -23.22 -6.51 10.20
N THR A 190 -24.10 -5.75 10.85
CA THR A 190 -24.22 -5.67 12.32
C THR A 190 -25.55 -6.22 12.88
N GLY A 191 -26.54 -6.51 12.03
CA GLY A 191 -27.78 -7.21 12.40
C GLY A 191 -29.08 -6.43 12.22
N ALA A 192 -29.03 -5.09 12.29
CA ALA A 192 -30.19 -4.22 12.11
C ALA A 192 -30.64 -4.16 10.64
N GLU A 193 -29.70 -3.80 9.76
CA GLU A 193 -29.90 -3.75 8.31
C GLU A 193 -28.60 -4.15 7.61
N VAL A 194 -28.73 -4.64 6.37
CA VAL A 194 -27.59 -4.94 5.49
C VAL A 194 -27.46 -3.80 4.48
N ALA A 195 -26.37 -3.05 4.57
CA ALA A 195 -26.09 -1.96 3.64
C ALA A 195 -26.01 -2.48 2.18
N GLU A 196 -26.45 -1.67 1.22
CA GLU A 196 -26.47 -2.06 -0.20
C GLU A 196 -25.07 -2.41 -0.73
N GLN A 197 -24.04 -1.72 -0.23
CA GLN A 197 -22.64 -2.02 -0.54
C GLN A 197 -22.26 -3.45 -0.14
N ASP A 198 -22.59 -3.85 1.09
CA ASP A 198 -22.29 -5.20 1.59
C ASP A 198 -23.09 -6.26 0.84
N ARG A 199 -24.36 -5.95 0.54
CA ARG A 199 -25.21 -6.79 -0.31
C ARG A 199 -24.57 -7.05 -1.67
N ARG A 200 -24.05 -6.00 -2.31
CA ARG A 200 -23.35 -6.10 -3.59
C ARG A 200 -22.11 -6.99 -3.49
N PHE A 201 -21.29 -6.83 -2.46
CA PHE A 201 -20.06 -7.63 -2.28
C PHE A 201 -20.36 -9.10 -2.02
N VAL A 202 -21.32 -9.41 -1.14
CA VAL A 202 -21.74 -10.79 -0.88
C VAL A 202 -22.28 -11.43 -2.16
N ASN A 203 -23.17 -10.75 -2.89
CA ASN A 203 -23.70 -11.26 -4.15
C ASN A 203 -22.59 -11.49 -5.19
N GLN A 204 -21.65 -10.57 -5.33
CA GLN A 204 -20.51 -10.72 -6.24
C GLN A 204 -19.67 -11.95 -5.87
N ALA A 205 -19.32 -12.13 -4.60
CA ALA A 205 -18.52 -13.25 -4.13
C ALA A 205 -19.22 -14.59 -4.41
N VAL A 206 -20.51 -14.69 -4.09
CA VAL A 206 -21.33 -15.89 -4.31
C VAL A 206 -21.46 -16.23 -5.79
N VAL A 207 -21.71 -15.24 -6.66
CA VAL A 207 -21.80 -15.46 -8.12
C VAL A 207 -20.46 -15.97 -8.68
N GLN A 208 -19.33 -15.41 -8.22
CA GLN A 208 -18.01 -15.84 -8.67
C GLN A 208 -17.66 -17.25 -8.15
N ALA A 209 -17.97 -17.54 -6.89
CA ALA A 209 -17.77 -18.86 -6.30
C ALA A 209 -18.55 -19.94 -7.09
N ARG A 210 -19.83 -19.70 -7.38
CA ARG A 210 -20.65 -20.59 -8.22
C ARG A 210 -20.05 -20.84 -9.61
N ARG A 211 -19.51 -19.80 -10.25
CA ARG A 211 -18.88 -19.93 -11.57
C ARG A 211 -17.59 -20.76 -11.54
N ARG A 212 -16.83 -20.70 -10.43
CA ARG A 212 -15.61 -21.47 -10.23
C ARG A 212 -15.86 -22.91 -9.76
N SER A 213 -17.06 -23.21 -9.28
CA SER A 213 -17.44 -24.52 -8.73
C SER A 213 -18.62 -25.18 -9.49
N PRO A 214 -18.46 -25.52 -10.78
CA PRO A 214 -19.56 -26.03 -11.62
C PRO A 214 -20.09 -27.41 -11.20
N ALA A 215 -19.31 -28.19 -10.43
CA ALA A 215 -19.67 -29.54 -10.00
C ALA A 215 -20.33 -29.59 -8.60
N VAL A 216 -20.52 -28.43 -7.94
CA VAL A 216 -21.10 -28.33 -6.60
C VAL A 216 -22.57 -27.95 -6.70
N ASP A 217 -23.41 -28.50 -5.83
CA ASP A 217 -24.83 -28.14 -5.74
C ASP A 217 -24.99 -26.63 -5.50
N VAL A 218 -25.73 -25.96 -6.38
CA VAL A 218 -25.95 -24.51 -6.32
C VAL A 218 -26.65 -24.06 -5.05
N SER A 219 -27.47 -24.92 -4.44
CA SER A 219 -28.26 -24.59 -3.25
C SER A 219 -27.39 -24.26 -2.04
N VAL A 220 -26.19 -24.86 -1.92
CA VAL A 220 -25.25 -24.56 -0.81
C VAL A 220 -24.77 -23.10 -0.86
N PHE A 221 -24.51 -22.57 -2.05
CA PHE A 221 -24.09 -21.19 -2.24
C PHE A 221 -25.23 -20.21 -1.96
N GLN A 222 -26.47 -20.62 -2.27
CA GLN A 222 -27.65 -19.85 -1.94
C GLN A 222 -27.86 -19.78 -0.42
N LEU A 223 -27.65 -20.88 0.31
CA LEU A 223 -27.67 -20.89 1.77
C LEU A 223 -26.63 -19.90 2.35
N VAL A 224 -25.37 -19.99 1.90
CA VAL A 224 -24.30 -19.08 2.36
C VAL A 224 -24.71 -17.62 2.09
N ARG A 225 -25.24 -17.32 0.91
CA ARG A 225 -25.74 -15.99 0.57
C ARG A 225 -26.84 -15.52 1.53
N SER A 226 -27.87 -16.35 1.75
CA SER A 226 -28.99 -15.99 2.61
C SER A 226 -28.57 -15.76 4.05
N VAL A 227 -27.65 -16.58 4.58
CA VAL A 227 -27.05 -16.40 5.91
C VAL A 227 -26.27 -15.08 5.99
N LEU A 228 -25.38 -14.81 5.04
CA LEU A 228 -24.55 -13.59 5.03
C LEU A 228 -25.36 -12.30 4.88
N LEU A 229 -26.50 -12.36 4.20
CA LEU A 229 -27.43 -11.24 4.04
C LEU A 229 -28.50 -11.18 5.12
N LEU A 230 -28.42 -12.06 6.11
CA LEU A 230 -29.40 -12.18 7.19
C LEU A 230 -30.85 -12.24 6.64
N GLU A 231 -31.05 -12.95 5.53
CA GLU A 231 -32.38 -13.21 4.96
C GLU A 231 -33.15 -14.18 5.86
N ASP A 232 -34.49 -14.09 5.84
CA ASP A 232 -35.34 -14.98 6.61
C ASP A 232 -35.25 -16.41 6.07
N LEU A 233 -34.83 -17.34 6.95
CA LEU A 233 -34.70 -18.76 6.65
C LEU A 233 -35.95 -19.56 7.06
N GLY A 234 -37.04 -18.90 7.46
CA GLY A 234 -38.34 -19.50 7.75
C GLY A 234 -38.62 -19.75 9.24
N ASP A 235 -37.68 -19.48 10.13
CA ASP A 235 -37.88 -19.45 11.59
C ASP A 235 -37.50 -18.06 12.12
N SER A 236 -38.52 -17.27 12.48
CA SER A 236 -38.38 -15.89 12.97
C SER A 236 -38.14 -15.81 14.48
N SER A 237 -37.80 -16.91 15.16
CA SER A 237 -37.46 -16.88 16.58
C SER A 237 -36.19 -16.05 16.84
N THR A 238 -36.19 -15.32 17.96
CA THR A 238 -35.09 -14.41 18.33
C THR A 238 -33.76 -15.13 18.47
N GLY A 239 -33.75 -16.40 18.91
CA GLY A 239 -32.53 -17.20 19.07
C GLY A 239 -31.82 -17.55 17.76
N VAL A 240 -32.57 -17.84 16.68
CA VAL A 240 -31.97 -18.15 15.36
C VAL A 240 -31.31 -16.90 14.77
N ARG A 241 -31.96 -15.74 14.92
CA ARG A 241 -31.43 -14.46 14.45
C ARG A 241 -30.08 -14.12 15.08
N GLU A 242 -29.94 -14.33 16.39
CA GLU A 242 -28.68 -14.08 17.11
C GLU A 242 -27.54 -14.99 16.63
N VAL A 243 -27.83 -16.28 16.38
CA VAL A 243 -26.86 -17.23 15.84
C VAL A 243 -26.40 -16.82 14.44
N LEU A 244 -27.32 -16.35 13.57
CA LEU A 244 -26.98 -15.84 12.24
C LEU A 244 -26.07 -14.61 12.34
N ILE A 245 -26.41 -13.65 13.21
CA ILE A 245 -25.59 -12.45 13.41
C ILE A 245 -24.19 -12.82 13.93
N ASP A 246 -24.08 -13.74 14.88
CA ASP A 246 -22.78 -14.21 15.39
C ASP A 246 -21.95 -14.90 14.31
N PHE A 247 -22.59 -15.74 13.49
CA PHE A 247 -21.94 -16.36 12.34
C PHE A 247 -21.42 -15.32 11.36
N VAL A 248 -22.24 -14.34 10.96
CA VAL A 248 -21.83 -13.30 10.00
C VAL A 248 -20.69 -12.45 10.56
N ARG A 249 -20.74 -12.08 11.84
CA ARG A 249 -19.65 -11.31 12.47
C ARG A 249 -18.34 -12.09 12.51
N LYS A 250 -18.38 -13.39 12.85
CA LYS A 250 -17.19 -14.26 12.81
C LYS A 250 -16.68 -14.48 11.38
N PHE A 251 -17.57 -14.65 10.42
CA PHE A 251 -17.22 -14.72 8.99
C PHE A 251 -16.45 -13.46 8.57
N GLN A 252 -16.94 -12.27 8.94
CA GLN A 252 -16.30 -10.99 8.62
C GLN A 252 -14.94 -10.81 9.32
N GLN A 253 -14.76 -11.33 10.54
CA GLN A 253 -13.45 -11.37 11.20
C GLN A 253 -12.47 -12.33 10.50
N TYR A 254 -12.97 -13.38 9.86
CA TYR A 254 -12.16 -14.38 9.16
C TYR A 254 -11.72 -13.92 7.76
N THR A 255 -12.58 -13.23 7.00
CA THR A 255 -12.24 -12.81 5.63
C THR A 255 -11.08 -11.83 5.58
N SER A 256 -10.95 -10.94 6.58
CA SER A 256 -9.91 -9.90 6.64
C SER A 256 -8.49 -10.47 6.66
N PRO A 257 -8.10 -11.35 7.59
CA PRO A 257 -6.77 -11.96 7.58
C PRO A 257 -6.54 -12.89 6.38
N VAL A 258 -7.57 -13.55 5.83
CA VAL A 258 -7.43 -14.32 4.58
C VAL A 258 -7.08 -13.40 3.41
N MET A 259 -7.72 -12.23 3.32
CA MET A 259 -7.37 -11.20 2.34
C MET A 259 -5.92 -10.76 2.53
N ALA A 260 -5.54 -10.30 3.72
CA ALA A 260 -4.18 -9.81 3.98
C ALA A 260 -3.11 -10.86 3.63
N LYS A 261 -3.28 -12.10 4.11
CA LYS A 261 -2.28 -13.15 3.91
C LYS A 261 -2.25 -13.70 2.48
N GLY A 262 -3.40 -13.80 1.82
CA GLY A 262 -3.48 -14.28 0.44
C GLY A 262 -3.05 -13.22 -0.58
N PHE A 263 -3.41 -11.96 -0.31
CA PHE A 263 -3.16 -10.84 -1.20
C PHE A 263 -1.76 -10.26 -0.98
N GLU A 264 -1.53 -9.66 0.18
CA GLU A 264 -0.32 -8.89 0.46
C GLU A 264 0.90 -9.75 0.76
N ASP A 265 0.72 -10.84 1.50
CA ASP A 265 1.82 -11.69 1.97
C ASP A 265 2.00 -12.97 1.13
N THR A 266 1.34 -13.08 -0.01
CA THR A 266 1.56 -14.19 -0.95
C THR A 266 1.52 -13.70 -2.40
N SER A 267 0.37 -13.21 -2.89
CA SER A 267 0.23 -12.88 -4.31
C SER A 267 1.18 -11.76 -4.77
N PHE A 268 1.48 -10.78 -3.92
CA PHE A 268 2.45 -9.70 -4.20
C PHE A 268 3.90 -10.16 -4.31
N TYR A 269 4.26 -11.30 -3.71
CA TYR A 269 5.60 -11.88 -3.81
C TYR A 269 5.72 -12.86 -4.97
N VAL A 270 4.59 -13.27 -5.55
CA VAL A 270 4.54 -14.11 -6.74
C VAL A 270 4.44 -13.27 -8.02
N TYR A 271 3.55 -12.28 -8.06
CA TYR A 271 3.28 -11.48 -9.27
C TYR A 271 4.26 -10.32 -9.43
N ASN A 272 5.49 -10.63 -9.84
CA ASN A 272 6.60 -9.70 -9.89
C ASN A 272 6.67 -8.85 -11.17
N ARG A 273 5.55 -8.72 -11.91
CA ARG A 273 5.45 -7.91 -13.14
C ARG A 273 6.00 -6.50 -12.95
N PHE A 274 5.54 -5.83 -11.91
CA PHE A 274 6.01 -4.49 -11.58
C PHE A 274 5.82 -4.20 -10.09
N VAL A 275 6.87 -4.38 -9.31
CA VAL A 275 6.75 -4.47 -7.84
C VAL A 275 6.52 -3.13 -7.14
N SER A 276 6.57 -2.01 -7.88
CA SER A 276 6.13 -0.71 -7.39
C SER A 276 4.63 -0.68 -7.06
N LEU A 277 3.84 -1.53 -7.74
CA LEU A 277 2.39 -1.65 -7.53
C LEU A 277 2.02 -2.70 -6.46
N ASN A 278 2.98 -3.48 -6.00
CA ASN A 278 2.79 -4.54 -5.02
C ASN A 278 2.97 -3.96 -3.61
N GLU A 279 2.01 -3.15 -3.20
CA GLU A 279 2.04 -2.38 -1.95
C GLU A 279 0.74 -2.56 -1.15
N VAL A 280 0.77 -2.37 0.16
CA VAL A 280 -0.40 -2.47 1.05
C VAL A 280 -1.54 -1.59 0.52
N GLY A 281 -2.71 -2.19 0.27
CA GLY A 281 -3.87 -1.53 -0.37
C GLY A 281 -3.78 -1.35 -1.89
N GLY A 282 -2.68 -1.75 -2.51
CA GLY A 282 -2.48 -1.73 -3.96
C GLY A 282 -3.25 -2.84 -4.68
N ASP A 283 -3.49 -2.66 -5.97
CA ASP A 283 -4.11 -3.66 -6.83
C ASP A 283 -3.31 -3.79 -8.14
N PRO A 284 -2.47 -4.84 -8.29
CA PRO A 284 -1.67 -5.06 -9.50
C PRO A 284 -2.46 -5.21 -10.80
N ARG A 285 -3.79 -5.38 -10.74
CA ARG A 285 -4.69 -5.33 -11.92
C ARG A 285 -4.83 -3.93 -12.49
N ARG A 286 -4.53 -2.89 -11.70
CA ARG A 286 -4.54 -1.48 -12.08
C ARG A 286 -3.10 -1.01 -12.25
N PHE A 287 -2.66 -0.81 -13.49
CA PHE A 287 -1.25 -0.50 -13.76
C PHE A 287 -0.86 0.95 -13.44
N GLY A 288 -1.77 1.91 -13.54
CA GLY A 288 -1.51 3.31 -13.22
C GLY A 288 -2.81 4.08 -12.96
N LEU A 289 -2.68 5.39 -12.70
CA LEU A 289 -3.80 6.29 -12.42
C LEU A 289 -3.73 7.53 -13.32
N SER A 290 -4.87 7.87 -13.94
CA SER A 290 -5.00 9.10 -14.71
C SER A 290 -4.96 10.34 -13.79
N VAL A 291 -4.70 11.53 -14.36
CA VAL A 291 -4.70 12.76 -13.55
C VAL A 291 -6.13 13.13 -13.14
N GLU A 292 -7.10 12.79 -13.99
CA GLU A 292 -8.53 12.95 -13.77
C GLU A 292 -9.01 12.09 -12.60
N ASP A 293 -8.64 10.81 -12.58
CA ASP A 293 -8.98 9.90 -11.47
C ASP A 293 -8.30 10.34 -10.16
N PHE A 294 -7.07 10.87 -10.25
CA PHE A 294 -6.37 11.43 -9.10
C PHE A 294 -7.10 12.67 -8.54
N HIS A 295 -7.54 13.59 -9.40
CA HIS A 295 -8.34 14.74 -9.01
C HIS A 295 -9.70 14.33 -8.44
N LEU A 296 -10.36 13.33 -9.03
CA LEU A 296 -11.62 12.79 -8.53
C LEU A 296 -11.48 12.20 -7.12
N ALA A 297 -10.41 11.42 -6.89
CA ALA A 297 -10.12 10.86 -5.58
C ALA A 297 -9.88 11.96 -4.52
N ASN A 298 -9.11 13.00 -4.85
CA ASN A 298 -8.87 14.14 -3.95
C ASN A 298 -10.12 14.97 -3.68
N SER A 299 -10.98 15.16 -4.70
CA SER A 299 -12.27 15.84 -4.55
C SER A 299 -13.21 15.03 -3.65
N GLY A 300 -13.27 13.72 -3.85
CA GLY A 300 -14.02 12.79 -3.00
C GLY A 300 -13.54 12.81 -1.55
N ARG A 301 -12.21 12.84 -1.33
CA ARG A 301 -11.62 13.00 0.01
C ARG A 301 -12.00 14.33 0.64
N ARG A 302 -11.91 15.46 -0.08
CA ARG A 302 -12.34 16.77 0.46
C ARG A 302 -13.81 16.78 0.87
N ALA A 303 -14.66 16.10 0.13
CA ALA A 303 -16.11 16.08 0.39
C ALA A 303 -16.49 15.20 1.59
N HIS A 304 -15.88 14.01 1.73
CA HIS A 304 -16.34 13.01 2.70
C HIS A 304 -15.36 12.75 3.85
N TRP A 305 -14.05 12.87 3.59
CA TRP A 305 -13.00 12.51 4.55
C TRP A 305 -11.86 13.55 4.54
N PRO A 306 -12.16 14.86 4.75
CA PRO A 306 -11.18 15.95 4.57
C PRO A 306 -10.00 15.88 5.54
N HIS A 307 -10.13 15.08 6.60
CA HIS A 307 -9.13 14.90 7.64
C HIS A 307 -8.53 13.49 7.67
N SER A 308 -8.74 12.67 6.62
CA SER A 308 -8.04 11.39 6.51
C SER A 308 -6.53 11.61 6.41
N MET A 309 -5.72 10.68 6.92
CA MET A 309 -4.27 10.74 6.76
C MET A 309 -3.87 10.55 5.29
N LEU A 310 -2.76 11.17 4.91
CA LEU A 310 -2.11 11.04 3.62
C LEU A 310 -0.76 10.37 3.86
N CYS A 311 -0.74 9.04 3.76
CA CYS A 311 0.46 8.23 3.95
C CYS A 311 1.14 7.98 2.60
N THR A 312 2.47 7.98 2.63
CA THR A 312 3.31 7.51 1.52
C THR A 312 4.31 6.44 1.97
N SER A 313 4.69 6.37 3.24
CA SER A 313 5.46 5.25 3.80
C SER A 313 4.92 4.93 5.19
N SER A 314 5.03 3.68 5.62
CA SER A 314 4.72 3.27 6.98
C SER A 314 5.66 2.16 7.46
N HIS A 315 5.49 1.74 8.71
CA HIS A 315 6.17 0.57 9.26
C HIS A 315 5.74 -0.76 8.62
N ASP A 316 4.65 -0.79 7.84
CA ASP A 316 4.14 -2.00 7.18
C ASP A 316 4.17 -1.94 5.64
N THR A 317 4.47 -0.78 5.05
CA THR A 317 4.66 -0.72 3.60
C THR A 317 5.75 -1.69 3.15
N LYS A 318 5.49 -2.43 2.07
CA LYS A 318 6.39 -3.42 1.49
C LYS A 318 7.68 -2.77 0.97
N ARG A 319 7.62 -1.51 0.55
CA ARG A 319 8.73 -0.67 0.09
C ARG A 319 8.52 0.76 0.59
N SER A 320 9.58 1.53 0.80
CA SER A 320 9.42 2.96 1.12
C SER A 320 8.95 3.76 -0.10
N GLU A 321 8.49 4.99 0.15
CA GLU A 321 7.96 5.87 -0.87
C GLU A 321 8.97 6.21 -1.98
N ASP A 322 10.25 6.37 -1.66
CA ASP A 322 11.26 6.75 -2.66
C ASP A 322 11.74 5.52 -3.46
N VAL A 323 11.65 4.30 -2.90
CA VAL A 323 11.83 3.05 -3.67
C VAL A 323 10.76 2.96 -4.76
N ARG A 324 9.48 3.17 -4.39
CA ARG A 324 8.37 3.11 -5.36
C ARG A 324 8.43 4.24 -6.38
N ALA A 325 8.73 5.47 -5.94
CA ALA A 325 8.87 6.64 -6.83
C ALA A 325 10.00 6.44 -7.86
N ARG A 326 11.10 5.79 -7.46
CA ARG A 326 12.19 5.40 -8.36
C ARG A 326 11.77 4.29 -9.31
N LEU A 327 11.13 3.23 -8.81
CA LEU A 327 10.67 2.14 -9.66
C LEU A 327 9.66 2.59 -10.71
N ALA A 328 8.80 3.57 -10.39
CA ALA A 328 7.82 4.15 -11.32
C ALA A 328 8.45 4.60 -12.65
N VAL A 329 9.70 5.07 -12.64
CA VAL A 329 10.45 5.51 -13.84
C VAL A 329 10.62 4.39 -14.87
N LEU A 330 10.65 3.12 -14.45
CA LEU A 330 10.75 1.98 -15.39
C LEU A 330 9.56 1.89 -16.36
N SER A 331 8.39 2.42 -15.97
CA SER A 331 7.23 2.50 -16.85
C SER A 331 7.42 3.49 -18.01
N GLU A 332 8.34 4.45 -17.86
CA GLU A 332 8.70 5.43 -18.88
C GLU A 332 9.78 4.89 -19.84
N LEU A 333 10.66 4.02 -19.33
CA LEU A 333 11.83 3.45 -20.00
C LEU A 333 11.73 1.93 -20.23
N PRO A 334 10.60 1.39 -20.73
CA PRO A 334 10.41 -0.06 -20.77
C PRO A 334 11.32 -0.77 -21.77
N ARG A 335 11.82 -0.07 -22.80
CA ARG A 335 12.73 -0.64 -23.82
C ARG A 335 14.15 -0.77 -23.28
N GLU A 336 14.65 0.27 -22.64
CA GLU A 336 15.95 0.32 -21.97
C GLU A 336 15.99 -0.73 -20.86
N TRP A 337 14.95 -0.76 -20.02
CA TRP A 337 14.81 -1.76 -18.95
C TRP A 337 14.88 -3.19 -19.48
N ARG A 338 14.13 -3.49 -20.55
CA ARG A 338 14.19 -4.80 -21.22
C ARG A 338 15.58 -5.13 -21.73
N GLY A 339 16.27 -4.17 -22.34
CA GLY A 339 17.63 -4.37 -22.85
C GLY A 339 18.62 -4.74 -21.74
N HIS A 340 18.54 -4.04 -20.61
CA HIS A 340 19.36 -4.30 -19.43
C HIS A 340 19.05 -5.65 -18.78
N VAL A 341 17.77 -5.94 -18.48
CA VAL A 341 17.40 -7.21 -17.84
C VAL A 341 17.83 -8.42 -18.66
N LEU A 342 17.58 -8.43 -19.97
CA LEU A 342 17.98 -9.55 -20.83
C LEU A 342 19.50 -9.73 -20.89
N ARG A 343 20.26 -8.65 -20.73
CA ARG A 343 21.71 -8.67 -20.63
C ARG A 343 22.16 -9.25 -19.29
N TRP A 344 21.57 -8.81 -18.18
CA TRP A 344 21.91 -9.29 -16.84
C TRP A 344 21.58 -10.78 -16.67
N VAL A 345 20.41 -11.23 -17.13
CA VAL A 345 20.06 -12.67 -17.16
C VAL A 345 21.11 -13.50 -17.90
N ARG A 346 21.70 -12.96 -18.97
CA ARG A 346 22.79 -13.63 -19.70
C ARG A 346 24.11 -13.59 -18.94
N LEU A 347 24.50 -12.43 -18.41
CA LEU A 347 25.75 -12.25 -17.68
C LEU A 347 25.81 -13.10 -16.40
N ASN A 348 24.67 -13.28 -15.75
CA ASN A 348 24.57 -13.92 -14.44
C ASN A 348 24.16 -15.39 -14.53
N ARG A 349 24.01 -15.95 -15.74
CA ARG A 349 23.60 -17.35 -15.94
C ARG A 349 24.47 -18.33 -15.18
N ASP A 350 25.79 -18.17 -15.25
CA ASP A 350 26.76 -19.08 -14.64
C ASP A 350 26.84 -18.92 -13.11
N GLN A 351 26.14 -17.92 -12.54
CA GLN A 351 26.04 -17.73 -11.09
C GLN A 351 24.85 -18.48 -10.48
N LYS A 352 23.95 -19.03 -11.32
CA LYS A 352 22.81 -19.83 -10.86
C LYS A 352 23.25 -21.25 -10.53
N ARG A 353 22.58 -21.84 -9.55
CA ARG A 353 22.71 -23.27 -9.23
C ARG A 353 21.47 -24.03 -9.69
N GLU A 354 21.58 -25.33 -9.84
CA GLU A 354 20.43 -26.19 -10.07
C GLU A 354 19.97 -26.78 -8.74
N VAL A 355 18.68 -26.60 -8.40
CA VAL A 355 18.06 -27.15 -7.19
C VAL A 355 16.77 -27.83 -7.63
N GLY A 356 16.68 -29.14 -7.42
CA GLY A 356 15.49 -29.92 -7.84
C GLY A 356 15.25 -29.93 -9.36
N GLY A 357 16.30 -29.78 -10.18
CA GLY A 357 16.19 -29.76 -11.64
C GLY A 357 15.83 -28.40 -12.25
N GLU A 358 15.65 -27.36 -11.42
CA GLU A 358 15.32 -26.00 -11.85
C GLU A 358 16.45 -25.03 -11.47
N PRO A 359 16.65 -23.95 -12.25
CA PRO A 359 17.62 -22.92 -11.89
C PRO A 359 17.17 -22.14 -10.65
N ALA A 360 18.10 -21.92 -9.72
CA ALA A 360 17.92 -21.14 -8.51
C ALA A 360 18.89 -19.92 -8.51
N PRO A 361 18.36 -18.68 -8.47
CA PRO A 361 16.94 -18.32 -8.49
C PRO A 361 16.26 -18.61 -9.84
N ASP A 362 14.97 -18.93 -9.78
CA ASP A 362 14.15 -19.04 -10.97
C ASP A 362 13.99 -17.67 -11.66
N GLY A 363 13.36 -17.63 -12.84
CA GLY A 363 13.18 -16.38 -13.57
C GLY A 363 12.32 -15.34 -12.82
N ASN A 364 11.33 -15.79 -12.04
CA ASN A 364 10.45 -14.89 -11.31
C ASN A 364 11.16 -14.20 -10.14
N ASP A 365 11.95 -14.96 -9.39
CA ASP A 365 12.76 -14.46 -8.28
C ASP A 365 13.93 -13.61 -8.80
N GLU A 366 14.59 -14.01 -9.88
CA GLU A 366 15.63 -13.20 -10.52
C GLU A 366 15.10 -11.83 -10.97
N TYR A 367 13.89 -11.79 -11.56
CA TYR A 367 13.28 -10.52 -11.97
C TYR A 367 12.93 -9.62 -10.78
N LEU A 368 12.52 -10.21 -9.64
CA LEU A 368 12.32 -9.50 -8.39
C LEU A 368 13.64 -8.92 -7.85
N ILE A 369 14.74 -9.67 -7.92
CA ILE A 369 16.07 -9.21 -7.48
C ILE A 369 16.46 -7.94 -8.23
N TYR A 370 16.34 -7.91 -9.57
CA TYR A 370 16.75 -6.75 -10.35
C TYR A 370 15.92 -5.49 -10.03
N GLN A 371 14.60 -5.62 -9.86
CA GLN A 371 13.76 -4.50 -9.42
C GLN A 371 14.12 -4.06 -8.01
N THR A 372 14.35 -5.00 -7.09
CA THR A 372 14.70 -4.70 -5.70
C THR A 372 16.02 -3.95 -5.61
N LEU A 373 17.06 -4.43 -6.31
CA LEU A 373 18.35 -3.76 -6.38
C LEU A 373 18.18 -2.34 -6.93
N LEU A 374 17.47 -2.15 -8.04
CA LEU A 374 17.26 -0.84 -8.64
C LEU A 374 16.55 0.13 -7.68
N GLY A 375 15.48 -0.36 -7.04
CA GLY A 375 14.67 0.41 -6.11
C GLY A 375 15.46 0.84 -4.87
N ALA A 376 16.24 -0.06 -4.28
CA ALA A 376 16.96 0.17 -3.02
C ALA A 376 18.41 0.68 -3.19
N TRP A 377 18.92 0.78 -4.43
CA TRP A 377 20.32 1.14 -4.67
C TRP A 377 20.70 2.49 -4.04
N PRO A 378 21.76 2.60 -3.24
CA PRO A 378 22.14 3.88 -2.64
C PRO A 378 22.43 4.97 -3.69
N PHE A 379 22.09 6.22 -3.37
CA PHE A 379 22.39 7.36 -4.25
C PHE A 379 23.89 7.68 -4.28
N GLU A 380 24.55 7.54 -3.13
CA GLU A 380 25.99 7.74 -2.99
C GLU A 380 26.77 6.46 -3.31
N PRO A 381 28.01 6.57 -3.81
CA PRO A 381 28.93 5.44 -3.88
C PRO A 381 29.08 4.76 -2.51
N MET A 382 29.14 3.43 -2.50
CA MET A 382 29.35 2.65 -1.29
C MET A 382 30.84 2.39 -1.10
N ASP A 383 31.33 2.64 0.12
CA ASP A 383 32.57 2.03 0.59
C ASP A 383 32.34 0.53 0.92
N PRO A 384 33.40 -0.27 1.16
CA PRO A 384 33.24 -1.70 1.44
C PRO A 384 32.33 -2.02 2.62
N ALA A 385 32.33 -1.19 3.67
CA ALA A 385 31.48 -1.42 4.84
C ALA A 385 29.98 -1.19 4.52
N ARG A 386 29.66 -0.12 3.79
CA ARG A 386 28.31 0.17 3.30
C ARG A 386 27.83 -0.90 2.30
N SER A 387 28.74 -1.38 1.46
CA SER A 387 28.50 -2.46 0.49
C SER A 387 28.09 -3.76 1.20
N ASP A 388 28.80 -4.14 2.27
CA ASP A 388 28.47 -5.31 3.10
C ASP A 388 27.10 -5.18 3.78
N VAL A 389 26.79 -4.02 4.36
CA VAL A 389 25.48 -3.74 4.98
C VAL A 389 24.36 -3.81 3.94
N PHE A 390 24.56 -3.21 2.76
CA PHE A 390 23.58 -3.26 1.68
C PHE A 390 23.33 -4.71 1.22
N ARG A 391 24.39 -5.49 1.03
CA ARG A 391 24.27 -6.91 0.67
C ARG A 391 23.46 -7.70 1.69
N GLN A 392 23.72 -7.53 2.98
CA GLN A 392 22.96 -8.20 4.06
C GLN A 392 21.48 -7.81 4.07
N ARG A 393 21.15 -6.54 3.81
CA ARG A 393 19.77 -6.07 3.69
C ARG A 393 19.04 -6.77 2.54
N ILE A 394 19.70 -6.87 1.37
CA ILE A 394 19.13 -7.53 0.19
C ILE A 394 18.96 -9.04 0.42
N GLU A 395 19.96 -9.72 1.00
CA GLU A 395 19.87 -11.14 1.37
C GLU A 395 18.67 -11.38 2.32
N THR A 396 18.55 -10.59 3.38
CA THR A 396 17.47 -10.70 4.37
C THR A 396 16.09 -10.48 3.74
N TYR A 397 15.97 -9.45 2.91
CA TYR A 397 14.74 -9.14 2.19
C TYR A 397 14.33 -10.29 1.26
N LEU A 398 15.26 -10.80 0.45
CA LEU A 398 14.95 -11.82 -0.55
C LEU A 398 14.55 -13.15 0.09
N LEU A 399 15.22 -13.55 1.18
CA LEU A 399 14.80 -14.73 1.96
C LEU A 399 13.37 -14.58 2.49
N LYS A 400 13.03 -13.40 3.04
CA LYS A 400 11.64 -13.10 3.43
C LYS A 400 10.71 -13.19 2.23
N ALA A 401 11.06 -12.58 1.10
CA ALA A 401 10.23 -12.54 -0.10
C ALA A 401 9.91 -13.94 -0.66
N VAL A 402 10.91 -14.82 -0.79
CA VAL A 402 10.69 -16.18 -1.32
C VAL A 402 9.90 -17.07 -0.37
N ARG A 403 10.04 -16.85 0.96
CA ARG A 403 9.22 -17.54 1.99
C ARG A 403 7.78 -17.04 1.99
N GLU A 404 7.55 -15.75 1.75
CA GLU A 404 6.20 -15.21 1.57
C GLU A 404 5.56 -15.68 0.26
N ALA A 405 6.34 -15.83 -0.82
CA ALA A 405 5.84 -16.37 -2.09
C ALA A 405 5.35 -17.82 -2.01
N LYS A 406 5.90 -18.63 -1.08
CA LYS A 406 5.51 -20.03 -0.83
C LYS A 406 5.61 -20.94 -2.07
N ARG A 407 6.49 -20.60 -3.03
CA ARG A 407 6.73 -21.37 -4.26
C ARG A 407 7.80 -22.44 -4.09
N HIS A 408 8.97 -22.04 -3.57
CA HIS A 408 10.15 -22.89 -3.45
C HIS A 408 10.52 -23.19 -1.99
N THR A 409 10.20 -22.26 -1.09
CA THR A 409 10.45 -22.33 0.36
C THR A 409 9.30 -21.62 1.09
N SER A 410 9.13 -21.86 2.39
CA SER A 410 8.12 -21.23 3.22
C SER A 410 8.60 -21.09 4.67
N TRP A 411 7.89 -20.31 5.49
CA TRP A 411 8.19 -20.22 6.92
C TRP A 411 8.02 -21.53 7.71
N ILE A 412 7.28 -22.51 7.16
CA ILE A 412 6.99 -23.79 7.81
C ILE A 412 7.96 -24.87 7.32
N ASN A 413 8.08 -25.00 6.00
CA ASN A 413 8.97 -25.96 5.34
C ASN A 413 10.03 -25.20 4.56
N LEU A 414 11.25 -25.18 5.10
CA LEU A 414 12.39 -24.46 4.55
C LEU A 414 13.08 -25.31 3.49
N ASN A 415 13.32 -24.72 2.32
CA ASN A 415 14.20 -25.29 1.30
C ASN A 415 15.58 -24.63 1.39
N GLU A 416 16.44 -25.18 2.24
CA GLU A 416 17.76 -24.63 2.54
C GLU A 416 18.66 -24.56 1.29
N GLU A 417 18.54 -25.52 0.37
CA GLU A 417 19.31 -25.54 -0.87
C GLU A 417 18.95 -24.35 -1.78
N TYR A 418 17.65 -24.09 -1.95
CA TYR A 418 17.18 -22.95 -2.73
C TYR A 418 17.56 -21.62 -2.09
N GLU A 419 17.39 -21.50 -0.77
CA GLU A 419 17.77 -20.28 -0.02
C GLU A 419 19.28 -20.02 -0.10
N ALA A 420 20.12 -21.05 0.01
CA ALA A 420 21.56 -20.92 -0.15
C ALA A 420 21.97 -20.54 -1.59
N ALA A 421 21.31 -21.09 -2.60
CA ALA A 421 21.53 -20.73 -4.00
C ALA A 421 21.15 -19.27 -4.28
N LEU A 422 20.01 -18.80 -3.75
CA LEU A 422 19.55 -17.42 -3.85
C LEU A 422 20.55 -16.45 -3.21
N VAL A 423 21.00 -16.73 -1.99
CA VAL A 423 22.01 -15.92 -1.29
C VAL A 423 23.34 -15.93 -2.04
N GLY A 424 23.77 -17.09 -2.54
CA GLY A 424 24.98 -17.21 -3.36
C GLY A 424 24.92 -16.36 -4.62
N PHE A 425 23.78 -16.35 -5.31
CA PHE A 425 23.55 -15.53 -6.50
C PHE A 425 23.66 -14.03 -6.18
N VAL A 426 23.02 -13.56 -5.09
CA VAL A 426 23.09 -12.15 -4.66
C VAL A 426 24.52 -11.74 -4.32
N ARG A 427 25.27 -12.60 -3.62
CA ARG A 427 26.69 -12.35 -3.31
C ARG A 427 27.53 -12.22 -4.57
N ALA A 428 27.27 -13.04 -5.58
CA ALA A 428 27.97 -12.95 -6.86
C ALA A 428 27.61 -11.67 -7.63
N LEU A 429 26.34 -11.26 -7.64
CA LEU A 429 25.91 -10.00 -8.26
C LEU A 429 26.60 -8.79 -7.65
N LEU A 430 26.73 -8.77 -6.33
CA LEU A 430 27.27 -7.65 -5.56
C LEU A 430 28.77 -7.79 -5.26
N ALA A 431 29.45 -8.77 -5.83
CA ALA A 431 30.89 -8.96 -5.63
C ALA A 431 31.68 -7.77 -6.22
N GLU A 432 32.54 -7.16 -5.42
CA GLU A 432 33.34 -6.03 -5.85
C GLU A 432 34.46 -6.46 -6.82
N GLY A 433 34.79 -5.56 -7.75
CA GLY A 433 35.96 -5.69 -8.62
C GLY A 433 35.68 -5.35 -10.07
N ALA A 434 36.72 -4.90 -10.78
CA ALA A 434 36.66 -4.46 -12.18
C ALA A 434 36.18 -5.54 -13.17
N ARG A 435 36.14 -6.81 -12.75
CA ARG A 435 35.64 -7.94 -13.55
C ARG A 435 34.13 -8.16 -13.41
N ASN A 436 33.44 -7.50 -12.48
CA ASN A 436 31.99 -7.61 -12.34
C ASN A 436 31.28 -6.80 -13.44
N ARG A 437 31.00 -7.48 -14.55
CA ARG A 437 30.32 -6.90 -15.73
C ARG A 437 28.88 -6.52 -15.46
N PHE A 438 28.23 -7.14 -14.47
CA PHE A 438 26.88 -6.77 -14.07
C PHE A 438 26.88 -5.38 -13.42
N LEU A 439 27.70 -5.14 -12.40
CA LEU A 439 27.76 -3.82 -11.74
C LEU A 439 28.22 -2.71 -12.69
N ALA A 440 29.15 -3.00 -13.60
CA ALA A 440 29.60 -2.04 -14.61
C ALA A 440 28.47 -1.56 -15.54
N ASP A 441 27.47 -2.40 -15.81
CA ASP A 441 26.30 -2.08 -16.65
C ASP A 441 25.10 -1.58 -15.81
N PHE A 442 24.92 -2.14 -14.60
CA PHE A 442 23.81 -1.85 -13.70
C PHE A 442 23.92 -0.47 -13.04
N VAL A 443 25.09 -0.10 -12.50
CA VAL A 443 25.25 1.13 -11.70
C VAL A 443 24.94 2.40 -12.52
N PRO A 444 25.45 2.58 -13.76
CA PRO A 444 25.11 3.75 -14.57
C PRO A 444 23.61 3.85 -14.89
N PHE A 445 22.97 2.71 -15.19
CA PHE A 445 21.53 2.66 -15.42
C PHE A 445 20.75 3.02 -14.14
N ALA A 446 21.13 2.46 -13.00
CA ALA A 446 20.53 2.75 -11.70
C ALA A 446 20.66 4.23 -11.31
N GLN A 447 21.80 4.86 -11.57
CA GLN A 447 22.00 6.29 -11.34
C GLN A 447 21.10 7.16 -12.23
N GLY A 448 20.95 6.80 -13.52
CA GLY A 448 20.02 7.48 -14.44
C GLY A 448 18.56 7.40 -13.96
N VAL A 449 18.12 6.22 -13.54
CA VAL A 449 16.77 6.00 -12.98
C VAL A 449 16.60 6.74 -11.65
N ALA A 450 17.59 6.68 -10.76
CA ALA A 450 17.57 7.33 -9.46
C ALA A 450 17.37 8.85 -9.60
N ARG A 451 17.99 9.48 -10.60
CA ARG A 451 17.83 10.91 -10.88
C ARG A 451 16.37 11.31 -11.16
N PHE A 452 15.66 10.55 -11.99
CA PHE A 452 14.23 10.80 -12.24
C PHE A 452 13.37 10.44 -11.03
N GLY A 453 13.75 9.40 -10.29
CA GLY A 453 13.10 9.02 -9.03
C GLY A 453 13.11 10.11 -7.97
N LEU A 454 14.20 10.91 -7.88
CA LEU A 454 14.28 12.07 -6.99
C LEU A 454 13.19 13.12 -7.32
N PHE A 455 12.98 13.42 -8.60
CA PHE A 455 11.95 14.37 -9.00
C PHE A 455 10.54 13.84 -8.73
N ASN A 456 10.29 12.55 -8.96
CA ASN A 456 9.04 11.91 -8.55
C ASN A 456 8.84 12.04 -7.03
N GLY A 457 9.88 11.80 -6.22
CA GLY A 457 9.82 11.93 -4.76
C GLY A 457 9.52 13.36 -4.29
N LEU A 458 10.07 14.39 -4.95
CA LEU A 458 9.73 15.80 -4.68
C LEU A 458 8.27 16.11 -5.02
N SER A 459 7.81 15.71 -6.21
CA SER A 459 6.40 15.88 -6.62
C SER A 459 5.44 15.17 -5.68
N GLN A 460 5.77 13.94 -5.26
CA GLN A 460 4.98 13.16 -4.32
C GLN A 460 4.88 13.86 -2.97
N THR A 461 6.01 14.39 -2.49
CA THR A 461 6.09 15.13 -1.23
C THR A 461 5.24 16.41 -1.30
N LEU A 462 5.34 17.17 -2.39
CA LEU A 462 4.53 18.37 -2.60
C LEU A 462 3.04 18.02 -2.59
N LEU A 463 2.62 17.01 -3.36
CA LEU A 463 1.22 16.56 -3.40
C LEU A 463 0.73 16.12 -2.02
N LYS A 464 1.47 15.25 -1.33
CA LYS A 464 1.16 14.81 0.05
C LYS A 464 0.89 15.99 0.99
N LEU A 465 1.67 17.06 0.87
CA LEU A 465 1.57 18.22 1.75
C LEU A 465 0.50 19.23 1.35
N THR A 466 -0.10 19.13 0.16
CA THR A 466 -0.97 20.19 -0.40
C THR A 466 -2.37 19.73 -0.76
N VAL A 467 -2.58 18.45 -1.06
CA VAL A 467 -3.93 17.89 -1.27
C VAL A 467 -4.75 17.90 0.04
N PRO A 468 -6.08 17.75 -0.02
CA PRO A 468 -6.94 17.63 1.16
C PRO A 468 -6.55 16.42 2.01
N GLY A 469 -6.51 16.57 3.33
CA GLY A 469 -6.08 15.53 4.27
C GLY A 469 -4.96 15.99 5.22
N VAL A 470 -4.58 15.09 6.11
CA VAL A 470 -3.51 15.28 7.11
C VAL A 470 -2.24 14.56 6.64
N PRO A 471 -1.19 15.28 6.22
CA PRO A 471 0.04 14.64 5.74
C PRO A 471 0.73 13.85 6.85
N ASP A 472 1.07 12.60 6.55
CA ASP A 472 1.87 11.74 7.41
C ASP A 472 3.32 11.65 6.91
N ILE A 473 4.26 11.66 7.85
CA ILE A 473 5.70 11.57 7.55
C ILE A 473 6.27 10.48 8.46
N TYR A 474 6.50 9.31 7.87
CA TYR A 474 7.17 8.23 8.55
C TYR A 474 8.61 8.63 8.89
N GLN A 475 9.10 8.25 10.06
CA GLN A 475 10.41 8.66 10.56
C GLN A 475 11.53 8.40 9.54
N GLY A 476 12.36 9.41 9.26
CA GLY A 476 13.46 9.35 8.30
C GLY A 476 13.08 9.73 6.86
N THR A 477 11.78 9.75 6.52
CA THR A 477 11.29 10.11 5.17
C THR A 477 11.25 11.62 4.91
N GLU A 478 11.66 12.43 5.88
CA GLU A 478 12.04 13.82 5.67
C GLU A 478 13.28 13.98 4.77
N SER A 479 14.03 12.89 4.56
CA SER A 479 15.06 12.71 3.55
C SER A 479 14.71 11.53 2.63
N TRP A 480 15.65 11.08 1.80
CA TRP A 480 15.45 9.92 0.94
C TRP A 480 15.48 8.62 1.74
N ASP A 481 14.40 7.87 1.72
CA ASP A 481 14.31 6.56 2.35
C ASP A 481 14.28 5.46 1.30
N LEU A 482 15.28 4.58 1.30
CA LEU A 482 15.40 3.44 0.40
C LEU A 482 15.21 2.10 1.12
N SER A 483 14.26 2.07 2.07
CA SER A 483 13.93 0.90 2.87
C SER A 483 13.00 -0.08 2.13
N LEU A 484 13.21 -1.36 2.41
CA LEU A 484 12.34 -2.46 2.02
C LEU A 484 11.42 -2.82 3.20
N VAL A 485 10.63 -3.89 3.05
CA VAL A 485 9.69 -4.35 4.08
C VAL A 485 10.39 -4.62 5.42
N ASP A 486 9.62 -4.52 6.52
CA ASP A 486 10.02 -4.91 7.88
C ASP A 486 10.88 -6.19 7.91
N PRO A 487 12.04 -6.19 8.60
CA PRO A 487 12.55 -5.15 9.51
C PRO A 487 13.38 -4.03 8.87
N ASP A 488 13.53 -3.99 7.54
CA ASP A 488 14.42 -3.03 6.90
C ASP A 488 13.93 -1.56 7.04
N ASN A 489 12.62 -1.35 7.04
CA ASN A 489 11.98 -0.05 7.31
C ASN A 489 11.93 0.34 8.80
N ARG A 490 12.50 -0.47 9.70
CA ARG A 490 12.59 -0.20 11.14
C ARG A 490 14.01 0.14 11.61
N ARG A 491 14.93 0.34 10.68
CA ARG A 491 16.30 0.79 10.97
C ARG A 491 16.29 2.16 11.68
N PRO A 492 17.27 2.43 12.56
CA PRO A 492 17.33 3.69 13.29
C PRO A 492 17.54 4.88 12.34
N VAL A 493 16.95 6.02 12.71
CA VAL A 493 17.09 7.30 11.99
C VAL A 493 18.20 8.13 12.64
N ASP A 494 19.09 8.70 11.83
CA ASP A 494 20.12 9.63 12.30
C ASP A 494 19.54 11.05 12.47
N TYR A 495 18.89 11.30 13.60
CA TYR A 495 18.31 12.61 13.91
C TYR A 495 19.35 13.72 14.09
N ALA A 496 20.59 13.39 14.46
CA ALA A 496 21.65 14.39 14.58
C ALA A 496 22.00 14.97 13.22
N GLN A 497 22.15 14.11 12.20
CA GLN A 497 22.34 14.55 10.82
C GLN A 497 21.14 15.38 10.32
N ARG A 498 19.91 14.95 10.62
CA ARG A 498 18.69 15.68 10.20
C ARG A 498 18.60 17.08 10.83
N LEU A 499 19.00 17.21 12.10
CA LEU A 499 19.01 18.49 12.80
C LEU A 499 20.06 19.45 12.24
N ASP A 500 21.26 18.96 11.90
CA ASP A 500 22.29 19.77 11.24
C ASP A 500 21.81 20.25 9.86
N GLN A 501 21.28 19.35 9.04
CA GLN A 501 20.68 19.70 7.74
C GLN A 501 19.55 20.73 7.89
N LEU A 502 18.68 20.57 8.89
CA LEU A 502 17.60 21.53 9.16
C LEU A 502 18.15 22.90 9.54
N THR A 503 19.15 22.96 10.44
CA THR A 503 19.80 24.21 10.86
C THR A 503 20.43 24.95 9.67
N GLN A 504 21.09 24.23 8.78
CA GLN A 504 21.65 24.80 7.54
C GLN A 504 20.55 25.37 6.63
N LEU A 505 19.41 24.69 6.54
CA LEU A 505 18.26 25.14 5.73
C LEU A 505 17.51 26.31 6.37
N GLU A 506 17.56 26.48 7.69
CA GLU A 506 17.00 27.65 8.39
C GLU A 506 17.74 28.94 8.05
N ALA A 507 19.06 28.86 7.82
CA ALA A 507 19.84 30.02 7.36
C ALA A 507 19.35 30.57 6.01
N LEU A 508 18.62 29.78 5.22
CA LEU A 508 18.03 30.23 3.96
C LEU A 508 16.91 31.29 4.17
N ASP A 509 16.30 31.35 5.35
CA ASP A 509 15.22 32.31 5.64
C ASP A 509 15.73 33.76 5.70
N ALA A 510 17.05 33.98 5.83
CA ALA A 510 17.66 35.31 5.77
C ALA A 510 17.66 35.91 4.35
N PHE A 511 17.42 35.09 3.32
CA PHE A 511 17.45 35.51 1.92
C PHE A 511 16.04 35.65 1.35
N SER A 512 15.89 36.50 0.33
CA SER A 512 14.63 36.68 -0.38
C SER A 512 14.85 36.92 -1.88
N GLY A 513 13.78 36.86 -2.66
CA GLY A 513 13.82 37.16 -4.10
C GLY A 513 14.81 36.28 -4.88
N PRO A 514 15.56 36.85 -5.84
CA PRO A 514 16.48 36.10 -6.70
C PRO A 514 17.60 35.37 -5.95
N GLU A 515 18.07 35.91 -4.82
CA GLU A 515 19.15 35.28 -4.04
C GLU A 515 18.69 33.97 -3.40
N LEU A 516 17.49 33.97 -2.80
CA LEU A 516 16.88 32.76 -2.28
C LEU A 516 16.67 31.72 -3.40
N ALA A 517 16.20 32.15 -4.58
CA ALA A 517 16.01 31.26 -5.71
C ALA A 517 17.32 30.57 -6.14
N GLY A 518 18.42 31.33 -6.22
CA GLY A 518 19.75 30.77 -6.52
C GLY A 518 20.22 29.76 -5.47
N ARG A 519 20.02 30.05 -4.17
CA ARG A 519 20.37 29.13 -3.07
C ARG A 519 19.53 27.85 -3.08
N VAL A 520 18.24 27.95 -3.37
CA VAL A 520 17.36 26.79 -3.50
C VAL A 520 17.75 25.96 -4.72
N GLN A 521 18.15 26.59 -5.82
CA GLN A 521 18.66 25.89 -7.00
C GLN A 521 19.93 25.10 -6.70
N GLN A 522 20.82 25.61 -5.84
CA GLN A 522 22.02 24.88 -5.39
C GLN A 522 21.69 23.57 -4.66
N LEU A 523 20.56 23.47 -3.95
CA LEU A 523 20.11 22.22 -3.34
C LEU A 523 19.84 21.12 -4.38
N LEU A 524 19.55 21.51 -5.62
CA LEU A 524 19.30 20.59 -6.74
C LEU A 524 20.58 20.25 -7.52
N GLU A 525 21.73 20.81 -7.16
CA GLU A 525 23.04 20.39 -7.70
C GLU A 525 23.51 19.09 -7.03
N THR A 526 23.18 18.88 -5.75
CA THR A 526 23.46 17.66 -4.98
C THR A 526 22.19 17.02 -4.40
N PRO A 527 21.17 16.73 -5.22
CA PRO A 527 19.84 16.39 -4.72
C PRO A 527 19.80 15.09 -3.90
N ALA A 528 20.81 14.22 -4.08
CA ALA A 528 20.98 12.96 -3.35
C ALA A 528 21.17 13.11 -1.84
N ASP A 529 21.57 14.29 -1.34
CA ASP A 529 21.79 14.52 0.10
C ASP A 529 20.50 14.71 0.92
N GLY A 530 19.36 14.82 0.23
CA GLY A 530 18.02 14.92 0.85
C GLY A 530 17.62 16.33 1.28
N ARG A 531 18.51 17.32 1.23
CA ARG A 531 18.21 18.69 1.69
C ARG A 531 17.10 19.35 0.88
N ALA A 532 16.99 19.04 -0.42
CA ALA A 532 15.90 19.54 -1.26
C ALA A 532 14.52 19.06 -0.76
N LYS A 533 14.39 17.78 -0.39
CA LYS A 533 13.14 17.19 0.13
C LYS A 533 12.83 17.76 1.52
N LEU A 534 13.83 17.82 2.40
CA LEU A 534 13.69 18.40 3.75
C LEU A 534 13.26 19.88 3.68
N HIS A 535 13.86 20.66 2.78
CA HIS A 535 13.49 22.06 2.58
C HIS A 535 12.04 22.21 2.10
N LEU A 536 11.62 21.40 1.13
CA LEU A 536 10.24 21.37 0.65
C LEU A 536 9.25 21.08 1.80
N ILE A 537 9.52 20.05 2.59
CA ILE A 537 8.70 19.68 3.75
C ILE A 537 8.61 20.84 4.74
N ARG A 538 9.77 21.39 5.14
CA ARG A 538 9.85 22.52 6.08
C ARG A 538 9.00 23.70 5.61
N ARG A 539 9.18 24.14 4.35
CA ARG A 539 8.50 25.32 3.82
C ARG A 539 7.00 25.13 3.69
N VAL A 540 6.55 23.97 3.20
CA VAL A 540 5.11 23.73 3.06
C VAL A 540 4.46 23.53 4.42
N LEU A 541 5.08 22.83 5.37
CA LEU A 541 4.55 22.71 6.74
C LEU A 541 4.48 24.06 7.47
N GLN A 542 5.46 24.94 7.29
CA GLN A 542 5.39 26.32 7.79
C GLN A 542 4.19 27.08 7.22
N ARG A 543 3.93 26.93 5.91
CA ARG A 543 2.74 27.52 5.26
C ARG A 543 1.44 26.91 5.77
N ARG A 544 1.39 25.58 5.94
CA ARG A 544 0.24 24.89 6.53
C ARG A 544 -0.11 25.42 7.92
N ARG A 545 0.90 25.67 8.75
CA ARG A 545 0.71 26.25 10.09
C ARG A 545 0.27 27.71 10.03
N ALA A 546 0.83 28.50 9.12
CA ALA A 546 0.48 29.92 8.99
C ALA A 546 -0.92 30.13 8.38
N GLN A 547 -1.41 29.19 7.57
CA GLN A 547 -2.67 29.26 6.84
C GLN A 547 -3.56 28.05 7.16
N GLU A 548 -3.73 27.72 8.45
CA GLU A 548 -4.40 26.50 8.89
C GLU A 548 -5.76 26.29 8.23
N ALA A 549 -6.61 27.33 8.20
CA ALA A 549 -7.95 27.26 7.62
C ALA A 549 -7.92 26.96 6.10
N LEU A 550 -6.93 27.49 5.36
CA LEU A 550 -6.75 27.17 3.95
C LEU A 550 -6.49 25.68 3.74
N PHE A 551 -5.67 25.06 4.60
CA PHE A 551 -5.30 23.66 4.46
C PHE A 551 -6.31 22.69 5.08
N ARG A 552 -7.00 23.09 6.15
CA ARG A 552 -8.02 22.29 6.84
C ARG A 552 -9.35 22.33 6.10
N ASP A 553 -9.80 23.53 5.74
CA ASP A 553 -11.17 23.79 5.28
C ASP A 553 -11.24 24.27 3.82
N GLY A 554 -10.12 24.64 3.20
CA GLY A 554 -10.12 25.16 1.83
C GLY A 554 -10.62 24.15 0.78
N SER A 555 -11.16 24.67 -0.32
CA SER A 555 -11.64 23.91 -1.48
C SER A 555 -10.53 23.05 -2.12
N TYR A 556 -10.93 22.20 -3.05
CA TYR A 556 -10.03 21.52 -3.98
C TYR A 556 -10.58 21.71 -5.39
N GLU A 557 -9.90 22.53 -6.19
CA GLU A 557 -10.31 22.95 -7.53
C GLU A 557 -9.26 22.45 -8.54
N PRO A 558 -9.49 21.30 -9.22
CA PRO A 558 -8.62 20.83 -10.29
C PRO A 558 -8.48 21.89 -11.38
N LEU A 559 -7.26 22.09 -11.89
CA LEU A 559 -7.01 23.00 -13.01
C LEU A 559 -6.68 22.24 -14.28
N ALA A 560 -7.21 22.73 -15.40
CA ALA A 560 -6.83 22.24 -16.71
C ALA A 560 -5.42 22.74 -17.07
N VAL A 561 -4.63 21.85 -17.66
CA VAL A 561 -3.33 22.17 -18.25
C VAL A 561 -3.45 21.94 -19.75
N ALA A 562 -2.98 22.89 -20.55
CA ALA A 562 -2.96 22.81 -22.00
C ALA A 562 -1.51 22.82 -22.52
N GLY A 563 -1.31 22.30 -23.74
CA GLY A 563 0.00 22.28 -24.40
C GLY A 563 0.63 20.91 -24.60
N GLY A 564 1.79 20.89 -25.26
CA GLY A 564 2.52 19.67 -25.58
C GLY A 564 2.99 18.85 -24.36
N ARG A 565 3.07 19.45 -23.17
CA ARG A 565 3.46 18.77 -21.92
C ARG A 565 2.37 18.73 -20.86
N ALA A 566 1.11 18.97 -21.23
CA ALA A 566 -0.01 19.00 -20.28
C ALA A 566 -0.13 17.74 -19.42
N THR A 567 0.09 16.56 -20.01
CA THR A 567 -0.05 15.26 -19.33
C THR A 567 1.03 15.00 -18.26
N HIS A 568 2.13 15.76 -18.29
CA HIS A 568 3.20 15.70 -17.31
C HIS A 568 2.90 16.47 -16.03
N LEU A 569 1.80 17.23 -15.97
CA LEU A 569 1.48 18.10 -14.84
C LEU A 569 0.19 17.67 -14.13
N CYS A 570 0.17 17.85 -12.82
CA CYS A 570 -1.03 17.88 -11.99
C CYS A 570 -1.10 19.27 -11.35
N ALA A 571 -2.20 19.98 -11.59
CA ALA A 571 -2.39 21.34 -11.10
C ALA A 571 -3.75 21.48 -10.42
N PHE A 572 -3.78 22.18 -9.29
CA PHE A 572 -5.03 22.48 -8.58
C PHE A 572 -4.88 23.73 -7.71
N ILE A 573 -6.00 24.36 -7.42
CA ILE A 573 -6.10 25.44 -6.44
C ILE A 573 -6.81 24.95 -5.19
N ARG A 574 -6.34 25.43 -4.04
CA ARG A 574 -7.13 25.44 -2.80
C ARG A 574 -7.50 26.87 -2.45
N ARG A 575 -8.76 27.13 -2.11
CA ARG A 575 -9.25 28.45 -1.71
C ARG A 575 -9.94 28.39 -0.36
N HIS A 576 -9.71 29.39 0.47
CA HIS A 576 -10.48 29.62 1.69
C HIS A 576 -10.52 31.12 1.99
N GLY A 577 -11.73 31.70 1.96
CA GLY A 577 -11.89 33.16 2.06
C GLY A 577 -11.09 33.88 0.96
N ASN A 578 -10.22 34.80 1.36
CA ASN A 578 -9.36 35.57 0.44
C ASN A 578 -8.00 34.90 0.16
N GLU A 579 -7.73 33.73 0.74
CA GLU A 579 -6.48 33.01 0.52
C GLU A 579 -6.64 31.96 -0.57
N ALA A 580 -5.61 31.82 -1.41
CA ALA A 580 -5.53 30.77 -2.41
C ALA A 580 -4.10 30.21 -2.49
N MET A 581 -3.99 28.90 -2.73
CA MET A 581 -2.74 28.22 -3.01
C MET A 581 -2.87 27.47 -4.33
N LEU A 582 -2.00 27.80 -5.29
CA LEU A 582 -1.78 27.02 -6.50
C LEU A 582 -0.71 25.96 -6.23
N THR A 583 -1.03 24.70 -6.50
CA THR A 583 -0.05 23.60 -6.49
C THR A 583 0.14 23.08 -7.91
N VAL A 584 1.40 22.86 -8.29
CA VAL A 584 1.78 22.27 -9.58
C VAL A 584 2.85 21.22 -9.32
N ALA A 585 2.55 19.96 -9.66
CA ALA A 585 3.47 18.84 -9.54
C ALA A 585 3.72 18.21 -10.90
N GLY A 586 4.98 17.82 -11.17
CA GLY A 586 5.37 17.18 -12.41
C GLY A 586 5.49 15.66 -12.28
N ARG A 587 5.38 14.96 -13.42
CA ARG A 587 5.66 13.52 -13.55
C ARG A 587 6.26 13.21 -14.91
N TRP A 588 6.71 11.97 -15.04
CA TRP A 588 7.26 11.40 -16.27
C TRP A 588 8.47 12.17 -16.81
N TYR A 589 9.41 12.45 -15.92
CA TYR A 589 10.59 13.27 -16.20
C TYR A 589 11.54 12.62 -17.21
N ALA A 590 11.55 11.29 -17.34
CA ALA A 590 12.40 10.60 -18.30
C ALA A 590 11.91 10.78 -19.76
N ARG A 591 10.64 11.17 -19.94
CA ARG A 591 10.03 11.48 -21.24
C ARG A 591 10.04 12.97 -21.59
N LEU A 592 10.53 13.84 -20.70
CA LEU A 592 10.77 15.24 -21.05
C LEU A 592 12.02 15.35 -21.96
N PRO A 593 12.06 16.32 -22.90
CA PRO A 593 13.25 16.56 -23.71
C PRO A 593 14.47 16.82 -22.81
N SER A 594 15.51 16.00 -22.98
CA SER A 594 16.69 15.99 -22.11
C SER A 594 17.90 16.69 -22.73
N ALA A 595 17.73 17.47 -23.80
CA ALA A 595 18.82 18.08 -24.57
C ALA A 595 19.72 18.97 -23.69
N GLY A 596 20.72 18.37 -23.05
CA GLY A 596 21.72 19.05 -22.20
C GLY A 596 21.22 19.58 -20.86
N VAL A 597 19.97 19.33 -20.44
CA VAL A 597 19.42 19.95 -19.21
C VAL A 597 19.62 19.06 -17.97
N SER A 598 20.27 19.60 -16.94
CA SER A 598 20.49 18.93 -15.64
C SER A 598 19.23 18.92 -14.76
N LEU A 599 18.36 19.91 -14.90
CA LEU A 599 17.11 20.07 -14.14
C LEU A 599 15.92 20.24 -15.09
N PRO A 600 14.71 19.75 -14.76
CA PRO A 600 13.53 19.91 -15.60
C PRO A 600 12.95 21.33 -15.47
N LEU A 601 13.75 22.35 -15.81
CA LEU A 601 13.42 23.77 -15.67
C LEU A 601 13.51 24.48 -17.02
N GLY A 602 12.71 25.54 -17.15
CA GLY A 602 12.73 26.44 -18.30
C GLY A 602 12.11 25.86 -19.58
N GLU A 603 12.22 26.65 -20.64
CA GLU A 603 11.60 26.37 -21.94
C GLU A 603 12.08 25.07 -22.58
N ALA A 604 13.34 24.69 -22.36
CA ALA A 604 13.91 23.45 -22.92
C ALA A 604 13.18 22.19 -22.40
N ALA A 605 12.71 22.21 -21.14
CA ALA A 605 11.99 21.09 -20.54
C ALA A 605 10.48 21.14 -20.84
N TRP A 606 9.86 22.33 -20.77
CA TRP A 606 8.40 22.48 -20.77
C TRP A 606 7.80 23.04 -22.06
N GLY A 607 8.63 23.55 -22.97
CA GLY A 607 8.19 24.29 -24.16
C GLY A 607 7.63 25.68 -23.82
N ARG A 608 7.34 26.48 -24.86
CA ARG A 608 6.54 27.73 -24.72
C ARG A 608 5.04 27.49 -24.83
N ASP A 609 4.65 26.28 -25.20
CA ASP A 609 3.30 25.88 -25.53
C ASP A 609 2.58 25.18 -24.38
N THR A 610 3.18 25.06 -23.19
CA THR A 610 2.53 24.45 -22.02
C THR A 610 2.14 25.52 -20.99
N TRP A 611 0.86 25.58 -20.63
CA TRP A 611 0.34 26.55 -19.65
C TRP A 611 -0.81 25.98 -18.81
N ILE A 612 -1.04 26.61 -17.66
CA ILE A 612 -2.15 26.29 -16.74
C ILE A 612 -3.27 27.30 -16.97
N ILE A 613 -4.51 26.81 -17.03
CA ILE A 613 -5.70 27.65 -17.17
C ILE A 613 -6.16 28.05 -15.75
N LEU A 614 -6.04 29.34 -15.39
CA LEU A 614 -6.33 29.89 -14.06
C LEU A 614 -7.73 30.48 -13.92
#